data_AF-A0ABD1R635-F1
#
_entry.id   AF-A0ABD1R635-F1
#
_cell.length_a   1.000
_cell.length_b   1.000
_cell.length_c   1.000
_cell.angle_alpha   90.00
_cell.angle_beta   90.00
_cell.angle_gamma   90.00
#
_symmetry.space_group_name_H-M   'P 1'
#
loop_
_entity.id
_entity.type
_entity.pdbx_description
1 polymer ?
#
loop_
_entity_poly.entity_id
_entity_poly.type
_entity_poly.pdbx_seq_one_letter_code
_entity_poly.pdbx_strand_id
1 'polypeptide(L)'
;MADQDCSSNNKKNLTSLIMESKPLHPLHQIAETPSHKLLLKQWLKEEELILTRISLKEIQIDSARNEITQLYCFFFLFHSIALILLFSASSWAPNGKGHFCNKSWIPSLCSLVCSLSIIWAIRYKTDVESHLEKLLEREKEDGKLLAKCVEELKKKGVEFDLLKEVDAVRRAKSLRVESKAVRRWSGRDFVTLFFFTVSCLVLGFTRVILCS
;
A
#
# COMPACT_ATOMS: atom_id res chain seq x y z
N MET A 1 -68.78 13.20 -67.62
CA MET A 1 -68.88 13.72 -66.24
C MET A 1 -68.98 12.48 -65.37
N ALA A 2 -67.90 11.72 -65.18
CA ALA A 2 -66.72 11.99 -64.31
C ALA A 2 -67.14 11.97 -62.83
N ASP A 3 -66.49 11.32 -61.87
CA ASP A 3 -65.31 10.45 -61.83
C ASP A 3 -65.25 9.77 -60.44
N GLN A 4 -64.31 8.85 -60.32
CA GLN A 4 -63.96 7.90 -59.27
C GLN A 4 -63.34 8.53 -58.00
N ASP A 5 -63.46 7.86 -56.84
CA ASP A 5 -62.32 7.27 -56.07
C ASP A 5 -62.29 7.43 -54.52
N CYS A 6 -61.82 6.33 -53.89
CA CYS A 6 -61.08 6.15 -52.64
C CYS A 6 -61.31 7.03 -51.39
N SER A 7 -61.90 6.44 -50.34
CA SER A 7 -61.45 6.72 -48.96
C SER A 7 -61.80 5.61 -47.94
N SER A 8 -61.40 4.37 -48.22
CA SER A 8 -61.49 3.25 -47.26
C SER A 8 -60.10 2.80 -46.75
N ASN A 9 -59.06 3.62 -46.94
CA ASN A 9 -57.67 3.27 -46.64
C ASN A 9 -57.08 3.93 -45.38
N ASN A 10 -57.84 4.75 -44.63
CA ASN A 10 -57.24 5.56 -43.56
C ASN A 10 -57.32 4.95 -42.14
N LYS A 11 -57.92 3.75 -41.97
CA LYS A 11 -58.08 3.13 -40.64
C LYS A 11 -57.11 1.98 -40.33
N LYS A 12 -56.29 1.57 -41.30
CA LYS A 12 -55.34 0.45 -41.15
C LYS A 12 -53.91 0.89 -40.78
N ASN A 13 -53.61 2.18 -40.80
CA ASN A 13 -52.25 2.69 -40.57
C ASN A 13 -51.97 3.20 -39.15
N LEU A 14 -52.95 3.23 -38.23
CA LEU A 14 -52.73 3.70 -36.86
C LEU A 14 -52.29 2.59 -35.87
N THR A 15 -52.39 1.32 -36.28
CA THR A 15 -52.04 0.15 -35.45
C THR A 15 -50.66 -0.44 -35.75
N SER A 16 -49.84 0.26 -36.54
CA SER A 16 -48.50 -0.22 -36.97
C SER A 16 -47.32 0.55 -36.33
N LEU A 17 -47.56 1.48 -35.39
CA LEU A 17 -46.49 2.27 -34.76
C LEU A 17 -46.24 1.94 -33.28
N ILE A 18 -46.81 0.86 -32.76
CA ILE A 18 -46.36 0.25 -31.51
C ILE A 18 -45.50 -0.97 -31.89
N MET A 19 -44.42 -0.72 -32.65
CA MET A 19 -43.29 -1.63 -32.58
C MET A 19 -42.66 -1.38 -31.21
N GLU A 20 -43.02 -2.25 -30.26
CA GLU A 20 -42.30 -2.43 -29.01
C GLU A 20 -40.81 -2.48 -29.36
N SER A 21 -40.10 -1.40 -29.07
CA SER A 21 -38.67 -1.30 -29.33
C SER A 21 -38.00 -2.37 -28.48
N LYS A 22 -37.52 -3.41 -29.17
CA LYS A 22 -36.63 -4.43 -28.61
C LYS A 22 -35.63 -3.71 -27.70
N PRO A 23 -35.54 -4.00 -26.40
CA PRO A 23 -34.76 -3.20 -25.48
C PRO A 23 -33.33 -3.15 -26.01
N LEU A 24 -32.95 -1.98 -26.53
CA LEU A 24 -31.68 -1.78 -27.19
C LEU A 24 -30.61 -2.01 -26.13
N HIS A 25 -29.68 -2.92 -26.41
CA HIS A 25 -28.64 -3.29 -25.46
C HIS A 25 -27.94 -2.00 -24.97
N PRO A 26 -27.76 -1.78 -23.65
CA PRO A 26 -27.28 -0.51 -23.06
C PRO A 26 -26.00 0.06 -23.70
N LEU A 27 -25.14 -0.82 -24.22
CA LEU A 27 -23.94 -0.48 -24.99
C LEU A 27 -24.20 0.32 -26.28
N HIS A 28 -25.33 0.11 -26.95
CA HIS A 28 -25.72 0.85 -28.16
C HIS A 28 -26.15 2.28 -27.85
N GLN A 29 -26.76 2.50 -26.67
CA GLN A 29 -27.19 3.83 -26.22
C GLN A 29 -26.00 4.69 -25.73
N ILE A 30 -24.95 4.06 -25.18
CA ILE A 30 -23.68 4.73 -24.83
C ILE A 30 -22.93 5.20 -26.09
N ALA A 31 -23.13 4.53 -27.23
CA ALA A 31 -22.48 4.88 -28.49
C ALA A 31 -23.03 6.18 -29.13
N GLU A 32 -24.25 6.61 -28.76
CA GLU A 32 -24.87 7.83 -29.30
C GLU A 32 -24.39 9.13 -28.63
N THR A 33 -23.87 9.07 -27.39
CA THR A 33 -23.30 10.24 -26.69
C THR A 33 -21.76 10.21 -26.69
N PRO A 34 -21.08 11.08 -27.47
CA PRO A 34 -19.61 11.10 -27.58
C PRO A 34 -18.90 11.41 -26.25
N SER A 35 -19.55 12.14 -25.35
CA SER A 35 -19.06 12.45 -24.00
C SER A 35 -18.92 11.21 -23.11
N HIS A 36 -19.90 10.29 -23.11
CA HIS A 36 -19.88 9.08 -22.28
C HIS A 36 -18.84 8.08 -22.79
N LYS A 37 -18.62 8.02 -24.11
CA LYS A 37 -17.56 7.21 -24.72
C LYS A 37 -16.16 7.72 -24.38
N LEU A 38 -15.95 9.04 -24.37
CA LEU A 38 -14.67 9.65 -23.97
C LEU A 38 -14.38 9.43 -22.49
N LEU A 39 -15.39 9.60 -21.64
CA LEU A 39 -15.28 9.40 -20.20
C LEU A 39 -15.01 7.93 -19.85
N LEU A 40 -15.68 6.99 -20.52
CA LEU A 40 -15.38 5.57 -20.36
C LEU A 40 -13.93 5.24 -20.75
N LYS A 41 -13.42 5.79 -21.87
CA LYS A 41 -12.02 5.63 -22.26
C LYS A 41 -11.06 6.23 -21.23
N GLN A 42 -11.39 7.41 -20.70
CA GLN A 42 -10.59 8.07 -19.68
C GLN A 42 -10.56 7.26 -18.37
N TRP A 43 -11.69 6.73 -17.93
CA TRP A 43 -11.78 5.92 -16.71
C TRP A 43 -11.10 4.57 -16.84
N LEU A 44 -11.24 3.90 -17.98
CA LEU A 44 -10.46 2.69 -18.27
C LEU A 44 -8.96 3.00 -18.26
N LYS A 45 -8.55 4.17 -18.77
CA LYS A 45 -7.14 4.57 -18.72
C LYS A 45 -6.67 4.87 -17.29
N GLU A 46 -7.47 5.56 -16.49
CA GLU A 46 -7.14 5.82 -15.09
C GLU A 46 -7.11 4.52 -14.27
N GLU A 47 -7.97 3.55 -14.56
CA GLU A 47 -7.96 2.21 -13.96
C GLU A 47 -6.63 1.49 -14.22
N GLU A 48 -6.14 1.47 -15.47
CA GLU A 48 -4.81 0.93 -15.80
C GLU A 48 -3.68 1.64 -15.04
N LEU A 49 -3.76 2.97 -14.93
CA LEU A 49 -2.76 3.76 -14.21
C LEU A 49 -2.77 3.47 -12.71
N ILE A 50 -3.95 3.33 -12.10
CA ILE A 50 -4.09 2.96 -10.69
C ILE A 50 -3.54 1.55 -10.46
N LEU A 51 -3.87 0.57 -11.31
CA LEU A 51 -3.33 -0.78 -11.21
C LEU A 51 -1.80 -0.81 -11.28
N THR A 52 -1.21 -0.01 -12.18
CA THR A 52 0.24 0.12 -12.29
C THR A 52 0.86 0.78 -11.03
N ARG A 53 0.20 1.79 -10.44
CA ARG A 53 0.66 2.40 -9.19
C ARG A 53 0.57 1.44 -8.01
N ILE A 54 -0.48 0.63 -7.94
CA ILE A 54 -0.66 -0.40 -6.91
C ILE A 54 0.45 -1.44 -7.01
N SER A 55 0.70 -2.01 -8.19
CA SER A 55 1.73 -3.03 -8.36
C SER A 55 3.12 -2.51 -8.01
N LEU A 56 3.43 -1.25 -8.39
CA LEU A 56 4.69 -0.61 -8.02
C LEU A 56 4.81 -0.45 -6.49
N LYS A 57 3.74 -0.03 -5.80
CA LYS A 57 3.74 0.07 -4.33
C LYS A 57 3.87 -1.28 -3.64
N GLU A 58 3.26 -2.33 -4.17
CA GLU A 58 3.42 -3.70 -3.65
C GLU A 58 4.89 -4.14 -3.72
N ILE A 59 5.53 -3.94 -4.88
CA ILE A 59 6.95 -4.23 -5.07
C ILE A 59 7.81 -3.40 -4.08
N GLN A 60 7.48 -2.13 -3.86
CA GLN A 60 8.20 -1.29 -2.90
C GLN A 60 8.04 -1.77 -1.45
N ILE A 61 6.85 -2.22 -1.06
CA ILE A 61 6.58 -2.77 0.27
C ILE A 61 7.35 -4.08 0.45
N ASP A 62 7.31 -4.98 -0.53
CA ASP A 62 8.04 -6.25 -0.47
C ASP A 62 9.55 -6.03 -0.42
N SER A 63 10.07 -5.07 -1.18
CA SER A 63 11.46 -4.64 -1.09
C SER A 63 11.82 -4.12 0.30
N ALA A 64 10.98 -3.24 0.88
CA ALA A 64 11.20 -2.72 2.23
C ALA A 64 11.22 -3.83 3.28
N ARG A 65 10.32 -4.82 3.19
CA ARG A 65 10.29 -6.00 4.07
C ARG A 65 11.57 -6.83 3.98
N ASN A 66 12.08 -7.01 2.76
CA ASN A 66 13.35 -7.70 2.55
C ASN A 66 14.52 -6.94 3.17
N GLU A 67 14.59 -5.62 2.99
CA GLU A 67 15.63 -4.77 3.62
C GLU A 67 15.54 -4.79 5.15
N ILE A 68 14.33 -4.77 5.73
CA ILE A 68 14.12 -4.89 7.18
C ILE A 68 14.64 -6.25 7.68
N THR A 69 14.35 -7.33 6.95
CA THR A 69 14.84 -8.67 7.27
C THR A 69 16.36 -8.73 7.20
N GLN A 70 16.97 -8.10 6.20
CA GLN A 70 18.44 -7.98 6.10
C GLN A 70 19.03 -7.22 7.30
N LEU A 71 18.39 -6.13 7.75
CA LEU A 71 18.82 -5.40 8.96
C LEU A 71 18.77 -6.29 10.21
N TYR A 72 17.76 -7.16 10.33
CA TYR A 72 17.70 -8.15 11.41
C TYR A 72 18.88 -9.13 11.34
N CYS A 73 19.16 -9.66 10.16
CA CYS A 73 20.30 -10.55 9.95
C CYS A 73 21.63 -9.85 10.29
N PHE A 74 21.83 -8.61 9.83
CA PHE A 74 23.04 -7.86 10.12
C PHE A 74 23.22 -7.57 11.60
N PHE A 75 22.14 -7.31 12.34
CA PHE A 75 22.20 -7.16 13.80
C PHE A 75 22.82 -8.40 14.46
N PHE A 76 22.27 -9.58 14.18
CA PHE A 76 22.76 -10.82 14.79
C PHE A 76 24.15 -11.20 14.32
N LEU A 77 24.46 -11.04 13.03
CA LEU A 77 25.78 -11.31 12.48
C LEU A 77 26.84 -10.40 13.11
N PHE A 78 26.56 -9.09 13.22
CA PHE A 78 27.46 -8.14 13.86
C PHE A 78 27.77 -8.55 15.30
N HIS A 79 26.75 -8.81 16.11
CA HIS A 79 26.94 -9.20 17.51
C HIS A 79 27.65 -10.54 17.67
N SER A 80 27.34 -11.52 16.81
CA SER A 80 28.01 -12.83 16.82
C SER A 80 29.49 -12.69 16.50
N ILE A 81 29.83 -11.99 15.43
CA ILE A 81 31.24 -11.75 15.03
C ILE A 81 31.98 -10.96 16.12
N ALA A 82 31.36 -9.92 16.67
CA ALA A 82 31.94 -9.12 17.74
C ALA A 82 32.30 -9.97 18.97
N LEU A 83 31.38 -10.83 19.42
CA LEU A 83 31.61 -11.72 20.56
C LEU A 83 32.69 -12.77 20.27
N ILE A 84 32.70 -13.38 19.08
CA ILE A 84 33.73 -14.36 18.68
C ILE A 84 35.11 -13.72 18.65
N LEU A 85 35.24 -12.53 18.07
CA LEU A 85 36.50 -11.78 18.02
C LEU A 85 36.96 -11.39 19.42
N LEU A 86 36.03 -10.94 20.27
CA LEU A 86 36.33 -10.57 21.65
C LEU A 86 36.82 -11.75 22.48
N PHE A 87 36.13 -12.89 22.36
CA PHE A 87 36.51 -14.13 23.05
C PHE A 87 37.88 -14.62 22.58
N SER A 88 38.11 -14.63 21.26
CA SER A 88 39.40 -15.03 20.68
C SER A 88 40.53 -14.12 21.16
N ALA A 89 40.32 -12.80 21.15
CA ALA A 89 41.31 -11.82 21.63
C ALA A 89 41.59 -11.96 23.13
N SER A 90 40.56 -12.23 23.95
CA SER A 90 40.71 -12.45 25.39
C SER A 90 41.51 -13.73 25.68
N SER A 91 41.27 -14.81 24.92
CA SER A 91 41.94 -16.10 25.11
C SER A 91 43.44 -16.10 24.79
N TRP A 92 43.90 -15.18 23.94
CA TRP A 92 45.29 -15.14 23.47
C TRP A 92 46.18 -14.16 24.22
N ALA A 93 45.64 -13.44 25.22
CA ALA A 93 46.36 -12.40 25.94
C ALA A 93 47.27 -12.96 27.05
N PRO A 94 48.62 -12.85 26.93
CA PRO A 94 49.55 -13.49 27.88
C PRO A 94 49.74 -12.74 29.20
N ASN A 95 49.37 -11.44 29.28
CA ASN A 95 49.59 -10.61 30.46
C ASN A 95 48.35 -9.76 30.81
N GLY A 96 47.69 -10.10 31.92
CA GLY A 96 46.89 -9.14 32.70
C GLY A 96 45.40 -9.03 32.36
N LYS A 97 44.59 -9.89 33.00
CA LYS A 97 43.11 -9.81 33.06
C LYS A 97 42.58 -8.40 33.42
N GLY A 98 43.35 -7.59 34.15
CA GLY A 98 42.96 -6.22 34.54
C GLY A 98 43.10 -5.15 33.45
N HIS A 99 44.00 -5.29 32.47
CA HIS A 99 44.24 -4.25 31.47
C HIS A 99 43.10 -4.19 30.43
N PHE A 100 42.55 -5.34 30.04
CA PHE A 100 41.43 -5.43 29.10
C PHE A 100 40.09 -5.02 29.73
N CYS A 101 39.87 -5.32 31.02
CA CYS A 101 38.68 -4.90 31.74
C CYS A 101 38.57 -3.35 31.84
N ASN A 102 39.69 -2.65 32.09
CA ASN A 102 39.72 -1.17 32.11
C ASN A 102 39.45 -0.53 30.73
N LYS A 103 39.74 -1.24 29.65
CA LYS A 103 39.48 -0.80 28.26
C LYS A 103 38.19 -1.38 27.67
N SER A 104 37.38 -2.08 28.46
CA SER A 104 36.12 -2.71 28.02
C SER A 104 35.08 -1.71 27.51
N TRP A 105 35.24 -0.42 27.82
CA TRP A 105 34.37 0.65 27.32
C TRP A 105 34.48 0.82 25.80
N ILE A 106 35.62 0.52 25.16
CA ILE A 106 35.80 0.72 23.72
C ILE A 106 34.92 -0.26 22.92
N PRO A 107 35.01 -1.60 23.12
CA PRO A 107 34.09 -2.55 22.48
C PRO A 107 32.63 -2.30 22.88
N SER A 108 32.37 -1.91 24.12
CA SER A 108 31.02 -1.62 24.61
C SER A 108 30.39 -0.43 23.89
N LEU A 109 31.13 0.66 23.72
CA LEU A 109 30.64 1.87 23.05
C LEU A 109 30.42 1.63 21.56
N CYS A 110 31.37 0.93 20.91
CA CYS A 110 31.22 0.53 19.51
C CYS A 110 29.98 -0.34 19.30
N SER A 111 29.81 -1.36 20.14
CA SER A 111 28.63 -2.24 20.10
C SER A 111 27.33 -1.46 20.32
N LEU A 112 27.29 -0.58 21.32
CA LEU A 112 26.12 0.27 21.61
C LEU A 112 25.74 1.14 20.41
N VAL A 113 26.69 1.86 19.83
CA VAL A 113 26.44 2.76 18.69
C VAL A 113 25.96 1.98 17.47
N CYS A 114 26.58 0.85 17.15
CA CYS A 114 26.15 -0.02 16.06
C CYS A 114 24.76 -0.63 16.31
N SER A 115 24.45 -1.04 17.54
CA SER A 115 23.10 -1.52 17.88
C SER A 115 22.06 -0.43 17.71
N LEU A 116 22.32 0.78 18.23
CA LEU A 116 21.37 1.90 18.13
C LEU A 116 21.14 2.32 16.68
N SER A 117 22.18 2.33 15.84
CA SER A 117 22.03 2.66 14.42
C SER A 117 21.17 1.63 13.67
N ILE A 118 21.38 0.34 13.93
CA ILE A 118 20.56 -0.73 13.32
C ILE A 118 19.12 -0.68 13.82
N ILE A 119 18.91 -0.53 15.14
CA ILE A 119 17.57 -0.40 15.73
C ILE A 119 16.83 0.81 15.15
N TRP A 120 17.51 1.93 14.99
CA TRP A 120 16.95 3.14 14.39
C TRP A 120 16.60 2.92 12.91
N ALA A 121 17.48 2.29 12.13
CA ALA A 121 17.23 1.95 10.74
C ALA A 121 16.02 1.02 10.57
N ILE A 122 15.88 0.02 11.44
CA ILE A 122 14.70 -0.87 11.51
C ILE A 122 13.44 -0.04 11.76
N ARG A 123 13.42 0.80 12.80
CA ARG A 123 12.25 1.65 13.13
C ARG A 123 11.85 2.50 11.93
N TYR A 124 12.83 3.18 11.34
CA TYR A 124 12.63 4.05 10.19
C TYR A 124 12.02 3.28 9.02
N LYS A 125 12.63 2.16 8.61
CA LYS A 125 12.13 1.35 7.50
C LYS A 125 10.73 0.79 7.77
N THR A 126 10.45 0.31 8.98
CA THR A 126 9.11 -0.18 9.35
C THR A 126 8.06 0.94 9.35
N ASP A 127 8.41 2.17 9.72
CA ASP A 127 7.49 3.31 9.63
C ASP A 127 7.22 3.71 8.18
N VAL A 128 8.24 3.66 7.32
CA VAL A 128 8.10 3.88 5.87
C VAL A 128 7.23 2.80 5.24
N GLU A 129 7.45 1.52 5.56
CA GLU A 129 6.61 0.40 5.12
C GLU A 129 5.15 0.63 5.51
N SER A 130 4.88 0.94 6.79
CA SER A 130 3.52 1.20 7.26
C SER A 130 2.87 2.40 6.57
N HIS A 131 3.66 3.43 6.24
CA HIS A 131 3.17 4.56 5.46
C HIS A 131 2.80 4.14 4.03
N LEU A 132 3.65 3.36 3.37
CA LEU A 132 3.39 2.82 2.03
C LEU A 132 2.16 1.91 2.00
N GLU A 133 1.99 1.03 2.99
CA GLU A 133 0.80 0.18 3.12
C GLU A 133 -0.49 1.01 3.22
N LYS A 134 -0.47 2.09 4.01
CA LYS A 134 -1.62 3.01 4.11
C LYS A 134 -1.89 3.75 2.80
N LEU A 135 -0.87 4.09 2.02
CA LEU A 135 -1.06 4.71 0.71
C LEU A 135 -1.62 3.70 -0.30
N LEU A 136 -1.11 2.48 -0.28
CA LEU A 136 -1.59 1.38 -1.11
C LEU A 136 -3.06 1.06 -0.81
N GLU A 137 -3.45 1.00 0.46
CA GLU A 137 -4.84 0.72 0.83
C GLU A 137 -5.79 1.79 0.28
N ARG A 138 -5.40 3.08 0.39
CA ARG A 138 -6.18 4.18 -0.18
C ARG A 138 -6.28 4.09 -1.70
N GLU A 139 -5.20 3.74 -2.39
CA GLU A 139 -5.24 3.58 -3.85
C GLU A 139 -6.06 2.37 -4.28
N LYS A 140 -6.02 1.25 -3.53
CA LYS A 140 -6.89 0.08 -3.78
C LYS A 140 -8.37 0.43 -3.62
N GLU A 141 -8.70 1.19 -2.58
CA GLU A 141 -10.06 1.67 -2.36
C GLU A 141 -10.51 2.63 -3.47
N ASP A 142 -9.66 3.59 -3.87
CA ASP A 142 -9.93 4.51 -4.99
C ASP A 142 -10.16 3.72 -6.30
N GLY A 143 -9.32 2.71 -6.58
CA GLY A 143 -9.46 1.83 -7.74
C GLY A 143 -10.76 1.04 -7.72
N LYS A 144 -11.16 0.52 -6.55
CA LYS A 144 -12.43 -0.21 -6.37
C LYS A 144 -13.65 0.69 -6.61
N LEU A 145 -13.59 1.95 -6.16
CA LEU A 145 -14.65 2.92 -6.43
C LEU A 145 -14.75 3.25 -7.91
N LEU A 146 -13.61 3.48 -8.58
CA LEU A 146 -13.57 3.73 -10.03
C LEU A 146 -14.13 2.55 -10.83
N ALA A 147 -13.75 1.32 -10.48
CA ALA A 147 -14.26 0.11 -11.14
C ALA A 147 -15.79 -0.01 -11.02
N LYS A 148 -16.36 0.28 -9.84
CA LYS A 148 -17.81 0.33 -9.64
C LYS A 148 -18.48 1.41 -10.49
N CYS A 149 -17.91 2.61 -10.56
CA CYS A 149 -18.44 3.68 -11.41
C CYS A 149 -18.40 3.28 -12.90
N VAL A 150 -17.35 2.59 -13.35
CA VAL A 150 -17.24 2.06 -14.71
C VAL A 150 -18.31 1.00 -14.98
N GLU A 151 -18.54 0.08 -14.04
CA GLU A 151 -19.61 -0.92 -14.16
C GLU A 151 -21.01 -0.29 -14.19
N GLU A 152 -21.27 0.70 -13.32
CA GLU A 152 -22.55 1.41 -13.29
C GLU A 152 -22.76 2.24 -14.56
N LEU A 153 -21.73 2.90 -15.10
CA LEU A 153 -21.78 3.59 -16.38
C LEU A 153 -22.09 2.61 -17.53
N LYS A 154 -21.45 1.42 -17.54
CA LYS A 154 -21.73 0.36 -18.52
C LYS A 154 -23.16 -0.18 -18.43
N LYS A 155 -23.76 -0.19 -17.22
CA LYS A 155 -25.11 -0.71 -16.97
C LYS A 155 -26.22 0.32 -17.23
N LYS A 156 -26.05 1.57 -16.78
CA LYS A 156 -27.06 2.65 -16.84
C LYS A 156 -27.00 3.45 -18.14
N GLY A 157 -25.84 3.51 -18.79
CA GLY A 157 -25.66 4.20 -20.07
C GLY A 157 -25.98 5.70 -20.03
N VAL A 158 -27.06 6.11 -20.71
CA VAL A 158 -27.49 7.52 -20.84
C VAL A 158 -28.15 8.06 -19.57
N GLU A 159 -28.68 7.20 -18.70
CA GLU A 159 -29.26 7.60 -17.41
C GLU A 159 -28.21 7.89 -16.33
N PHE A 160 -26.93 7.74 -16.64
CA PHE A 160 -25.84 8.00 -15.71
C PHE A 160 -25.63 9.52 -15.53
N ASP A 161 -26.04 10.05 -14.38
CA ASP A 161 -25.81 11.45 -14.01
C ASP A 161 -24.36 11.63 -13.51
N LEU A 162 -23.47 11.97 -14.45
CA LEU A 162 -22.04 12.20 -14.20
C LEU A 162 -21.79 13.15 -13.03
N LEU A 163 -22.55 14.24 -12.94
CA LEU A 163 -22.31 15.29 -11.97
C LEU A 163 -22.65 14.82 -10.56
N LYS A 164 -23.71 14.03 -10.41
CA LYS A 164 -24.16 13.56 -9.10
C LYS A 164 -23.27 12.45 -8.55
N GLU A 165 -22.89 11.48 -9.37
CA GLU A 165 -22.10 10.33 -8.91
C GLU A 165 -20.62 10.67 -8.72
N VAL A 166 -20.00 11.43 -9.64
CA VAL A 166 -18.60 11.87 -9.48
C VAL A 166 -18.44 12.82 -8.29
N ASP A 167 -19.41 13.70 -8.05
CA ASP A 167 -19.36 14.63 -6.92
C ASP A 167 -19.64 13.93 -5.58
N ALA A 168 -20.47 12.87 -5.57
CA ALA A 168 -20.62 11.99 -4.41
C ALA A 168 -19.32 11.25 -4.07
N VAL A 169 -18.61 10.73 -5.07
CA VAL A 169 -17.29 10.10 -4.89
C VAL A 169 -16.26 11.13 -4.39
N ARG A 170 -16.25 12.34 -4.95
CA ARG A 170 -15.36 13.43 -4.51
C ARG A 170 -15.64 13.84 -3.05
N ARG A 171 -16.90 13.94 -2.64
CA ARG A 171 -17.28 14.21 -1.24
C ARG A 171 -16.91 13.06 -0.31
N ALA A 172 -17.10 11.81 -0.74
CA ALA A 172 -16.67 10.65 0.04
C ALA A 172 -15.15 10.63 0.26
N LYS A 173 -14.38 11.11 -0.74
CA LYS A 173 -12.93 11.28 -0.64
C LYS A 173 -12.51 12.42 0.30
N SER A 174 -13.24 13.54 0.32
CA SER A 174 -12.91 14.68 1.21
C SER A 174 -13.20 14.41 2.68
N LEU A 175 -14.21 13.59 2.99
CA LEU A 175 -14.59 13.26 4.38
C LEU A 175 -13.65 12.27 5.09
N ARG A 176 -12.77 11.57 4.35
CA ARG A 176 -11.89 10.52 4.91
C ARG A 176 -10.57 11.02 5.50
N VAL A 177 -10.35 12.33 5.55
CA VAL A 177 -9.09 12.93 6.02
C VAL A 177 -8.90 12.83 7.54
N GLU A 178 -9.94 12.51 8.32
CA GLU A 178 -9.86 12.72 9.77
C GLU A 178 -10.38 11.53 10.60
N SER A 179 -9.50 10.57 10.88
CA SER A 179 -9.59 9.77 12.11
C SER A 179 -8.22 9.18 12.45
N LYS A 180 -7.39 10.01 13.10
CA LYS A 180 -6.10 9.56 13.63
C LYS A 180 -6.35 8.82 14.94
N ALA A 181 -6.53 7.50 14.84
CA ALA A 181 -6.71 6.64 16.01
C ALA A 181 -5.51 6.78 16.98
N VAL A 182 -5.82 6.86 18.27
CA VAL A 182 -4.84 7.00 19.36
C VAL A 182 -3.89 5.80 19.37
N ARG A 183 -2.59 6.10 19.45
CA ARG A 183 -1.48 5.14 19.34
C ARG A 183 -1.47 4.16 20.52
N ARG A 184 -2.17 3.04 20.36
CA ARG A 184 -1.97 1.84 21.20
C ARG A 184 -0.61 1.22 20.85
N TRP A 185 0.05 0.60 21.83
CA TRP A 185 1.33 -0.09 21.62
C TRP A 185 1.23 -1.02 20.41
N SER A 186 2.09 -0.79 19.43
CA SER A 186 2.11 -1.54 18.18
C SER A 186 3.07 -2.72 18.34
N GLY A 187 2.84 -3.84 17.64
CA GLY A 187 3.81 -4.95 17.59
C GLY A 187 5.23 -4.49 17.21
N ARG A 188 5.33 -3.35 16.52
CA ARG A 188 6.58 -2.67 16.18
C ARG A 188 7.38 -2.21 17.41
N ASP A 189 6.71 -1.79 18.48
CA ASP A 189 7.35 -1.41 19.74
C ASP A 189 7.98 -2.64 20.41
N PHE A 190 7.30 -3.79 20.37
CA PHE A 190 7.82 -5.06 20.90
C PHE A 190 9.10 -5.52 20.17
N VAL A 191 9.13 -5.42 18.84
CA VAL A 191 10.36 -5.73 18.07
C VAL A 191 11.52 -4.82 18.48
N THR A 192 11.26 -3.52 18.76
CA THR A 192 12.30 -2.59 19.26
C THR A 192 12.87 -3.06 20.58
N LEU A 193 11.97 -3.39 21.51
CA LEU A 193 12.32 -3.81 22.85
C LEU A 193 13.15 -5.09 22.79
N PHE A 194 12.75 -6.06 21.96
CA PHE A 194 13.52 -7.28 21.76
C PHE A 194 14.98 -6.99 21.34
N PHE A 195 15.20 -6.22 20.26
CA PHE A 195 16.57 -5.88 19.84
C PHE A 195 17.34 -5.11 20.91
N PHE A 196 16.68 -4.16 21.58
CA PHE A 196 17.29 -3.42 22.69
C PHE A 196 17.73 -4.35 23.84
N THR A 197 16.88 -5.30 24.24
CA THR A 197 17.23 -6.27 25.28
C THR A 197 18.42 -7.15 24.87
N VAL A 198 18.45 -7.62 23.62
CA VAL A 198 19.59 -8.41 23.11
C VAL A 198 20.88 -7.58 23.12
N SER A 199 20.83 -6.31 22.72
CA SER A 199 21.98 -5.40 22.82
C SER A 199 22.48 -5.26 24.26
N CYS A 200 21.58 -5.08 25.23
CA CYS A 200 21.95 -5.03 26.65
C CYS A 200 22.62 -6.33 27.12
N LEU A 201 22.10 -7.49 26.72
CA LEU A 201 22.71 -8.78 27.03
C LEU A 201 24.11 -8.92 26.45
N VAL A 202 24.32 -8.51 25.18
CA VAL A 202 25.64 -8.54 24.54
C VAL A 202 26.65 -7.64 25.25
N LEU A 203 26.22 -6.47 25.75
CA LEU A 203 27.08 -5.61 26.57
C LEU A 203 27.46 -6.28 27.90
N GLY A 204 26.52 -6.98 28.55
CA GLY A 204 26.79 -7.81 29.73
C GLY A 204 27.82 -8.90 29.43
N PHE A 205 27.62 -9.66 28.35
CA PHE A 205 28.57 -10.71 27.92
C PHE A 205 29.96 -10.15 27.59
N THR A 206 30.02 -8.99 26.93
CA THR A 206 31.27 -8.29 26.62
C THR A 206 32.07 -8.03 27.90
N ARG A 207 31.40 -7.60 28.99
CA ARG A 207 32.05 -7.40 30.29
C ARG A 207 32.51 -8.70 30.92
N VAL A 208 31.68 -9.74 30.90
CA VAL A 208 32.03 -11.06 31.45
C VAL A 208 33.26 -11.63 30.73
N ILE A 209 33.29 -11.62 29.40
CA ILE A 209 34.41 -12.16 28.58
C ILE A 209 35.72 -11.41 28.83
N LEU A 210 35.67 -10.08 29.04
CA LEU A 210 36.86 -9.26 29.25
C LEU A 210 37.34 -9.19 30.70
N CYS A 211 36.48 -9.50 31.67
CA CYS A 211 36.77 -9.34 33.10
C CYS A 211 36.78 -10.65 33.89
N SER A 212 36.53 -11.82 33.27
CA SER A 212 36.74 -13.16 33.87
C SER A 212 38.15 -13.70 33.60
#